data_AF-A0A2P4QVC9-F1
#
_entry.id   AF-A0A2P4QVC9-F1
#
_cell.length_a   1.000
_cell.length_b   1.000
_cell.length_c   1.000
_cell.angle_alpha   90.00
_cell.angle_beta   90.00
_cell.angle_gamma   90.00
#
_symmetry.space_group_name_H-M   'P 1'
#
loop_
_entity.id
_entity.type
_entity.pdbx_description
1 polymer ?
#
loop_
_entity_poly.entity_id
_entity_poly.type
_entity_poly.pdbx_seq_one_letter_code
_entity_poly.pdbx_strand_id
1 'polypeptide(L)'
;MSNSNQQRPYEEENYPISPEIIYYGDRKFVYIVIQEGIYPPAVNYTEAPNYFPIPDNYTIKTTWGQANNSRTIQCSIYYVEEKPHYLICFGDNLQYQVFSAQSPFDASVELHKIITPDRRTAVSGVHLFGLQLKCINRNCKGRPRELKLHKESSKTTQINLAKGLAKKEQVHFENTIKDFYNPKDRVVLKAIDFTVENKEYHVTFGDENYVKKKQKLQSIAYVQDLENIPRDAYLHLAAVESILPREYAIS
;
A
#
# COMPACT_ATOMS: atom_id res chain seq x y z
N MET A 1 37.67 -28.44 22.07
CA MET A 1 37.24 -27.13 22.62
C MET A 1 36.94 -26.21 21.45
N SER A 2 35.67 -25.92 21.18
CA SER A 2 35.26 -24.79 20.32
C SER A 2 33.90 -24.30 20.79
N ASN A 3 33.91 -23.42 21.80
CA ASN A 3 32.73 -22.65 22.19
C ASN A 3 32.64 -21.46 21.23
N SER A 4 31.96 -21.61 20.09
CA SER A 4 31.55 -20.46 19.29
C SER A 4 30.29 -19.87 19.92
N ASN A 5 30.46 -18.91 20.81
CA ASN A 5 29.38 -18.02 21.24
C ASN A 5 28.91 -17.21 20.01
N GLN A 6 28.04 -17.78 19.17
CA GLN A 6 27.32 -17.00 18.17
C GLN A 6 26.30 -16.15 18.92
N GLN A 7 26.65 -14.88 19.09
CA GLN A 7 25.76 -13.88 19.65
C GLN A 7 24.52 -13.77 18.77
N ARG A 8 23.32 -13.86 19.38
CA ARG A 8 22.06 -13.76 18.63
C ARG A 8 21.96 -12.40 17.94
N PRO A 9 21.32 -12.31 16.76
CA PRO A 9 21.16 -11.04 16.09
C PRO A 9 20.40 -10.04 16.97
N TYR A 10 20.87 -8.78 16.99
CA TYR A 10 20.26 -7.72 17.81
C TYR A 10 20.30 -6.35 17.11
N GLU A 11 19.46 -5.44 17.60
CA GLU A 11 19.31 -4.07 17.14
C GLU A 11 19.87 -3.12 18.21
N GLU A 12 20.78 -2.23 17.81
CA GLU A 12 21.20 -1.05 18.59
C GLU A 12 20.42 0.15 18.02
N GLU A 13 19.46 0.63 18.80
CA GLU A 13 18.45 1.58 18.35
C GLU A 13 17.96 2.46 19.50
N ASN A 14 17.54 3.67 19.17
CA ASN A 14 16.74 4.56 20.02
C ASN A 14 15.49 5.00 19.26
N TYR A 15 14.89 4.08 18.51
CA TYR A 15 13.77 4.33 17.63
C TYR A 15 12.48 4.46 18.46
N PRO A 16 11.61 5.45 18.19
CA PRO A 16 11.58 6.35 17.03
C PRO A 16 12.24 7.73 17.27
N ILE A 17 12.95 7.92 18.39
CA ILE A 17 13.59 9.21 18.72
C ILE A 17 14.72 9.50 17.72
N SER A 18 15.49 8.47 17.36
CA SER A 18 16.45 8.51 16.25
C SER A 18 15.95 7.66 15.08
N PRO A 19 16.03 8.12 13.82
CA PRO A 19 15.70 7.31 12.65
C PRO A 19 16.79 6.27 12.33
N GLU A 20 17.97 6.37 12.95
CA GLU A 20 19.09 5.46 12.72
C GLU A 20 18.93 4.18 13.54
N ILE A 21 19.10 3.04 12.88
CA ILE A 21 19.07 1.71 13.48
C ILE A 21 20.29 0.94 13.01
N ILE A 22 21.07 0.42 13.95
CA ILE A 22 22.19 -0.46 13.65
C ILE A 22 21.78 -1.90 13.95
N TYR A 23 21.88 -2.75 12.95
CA TYR A 23 21.57 -4.18 13.09
C TYR A 23 22.85 -5.00 13.04
N TYR A 24 23.04 -5.84 14.07
CA TYR A 24 24.12 -6.80 14.15
C TYR A 24 23.56 -8.21 13.91
N GLY A 25 23.80 -8.76 12.73
CA GLY A 25 23.59 -10.18 12.42
C GLY A 25 24.90 -10.81 11.95
N ASP A 26 24.85 -11.63 10.90
CA ASP A 26 26.07 -12.15 10.23
C ASP A 26 26.99 -11.04 9.72
N ARG A 27 26.39 -9.87 9.45
CA ARG A 27 27.08 -8.63 9.12
C ARG A 27 26.37 -7.45 9.78
N LYS A 28 27.10 -6.35 9.93
CA LYS A 28 26.56 -5.07 10.38
C LYS A 28 25.80 -4.39 9.24
N PHE A 29 24.59 -3.92 9.50
CA PHE A 29 23.86 -3.00 8.64
C PHE A 29 23.53 -1.72 9.40
N VAL A 30 23.63 -0.60 8.71
CA VAL A 30 23.15 0.70 9.23
C VAL A 30 21.95 1.09 8.39
N TYR A 31 20.83 1.39 9.05
CA TYR A 31 19.60 1.82 8.44
C TYR A 31 19.25 3.23 8.90
N ILE A 32 18.67 4.02 8.00
CA ILE A 32 18.02 5.27 8.34
C ILE A 32 16.58 5.18 7.84
N VAL A 33 15.63 5.19 8.77
CA VAL A 33 14.20 5.13 8.43
C VAL A 33 13.75 6.49 7.92
N ILE A 34 13.29 6.53 6.66
CA ILE A 34 12.72 7.74 6.06
C ILE A 34 11.20 7.71 6.20
N GLN A 35 10.59 6.54 5.95
CA GLN A 35 9.16 6.34 6.03
C GLN A 35 8.84 4.89 6.43
N GLU A 36 8.13 4.70 7.55
CA GLU A 36 7.75 3.38 8.10
C GLU A 36 6.72 2.61 7.27
N GLY A 37 6.02 3.30 6.37
CA GLY A 37 4.94 2.72 5.58
C GLY A 37 3.73 2.28 6.40
N ILE A 38 2.80 1.60 5.72
CA ILE A 38 1.51 1.17 6.26
C ILE A 38 1.28 -0.27 5.82
N TYR A 39 1.04 -1.17 6.77
CA TYR A 39 0.60 -2.52 6.44
C TYR A 39 -0.83 -2.50 5.86
N PRO A 40 -1.04 -2.96 4.61
CA PRO A 40 -2.37 -3.00 4.00
C PRO A 40 -3.27 -4.04 4.70
N PRO A 41 -4.61 -3.99 4.54
CA PRO A 41 -5.51 -4.97 5.17
C PRO A 41 -5.23 -6.42 4.75
N ALA A 42 -4.87 -6.63 3.48
CA ALA A 42 -4.34 -7.90 2.98
C ALA A 42 -2.81 -7.79 2.89
N VAL A 43 -2.12 -8.09 4.00
CA VAL A 43 -0.66 -7.99 4.10
C VAL A 43 0.00 -9.09 3.26
N ASN A 44 0.89 -8.70 2.35
CA ASN A 44 1.81 -9.65 1.71
C ASN A 44 3.00 -9.95 2.64
N TYR A 45 3.57 -11.13 2.53
CA TYR A 45 4.71 -11.58 3.32
C TYR A 45 5.88 -11.98 2.43
N THR A 46 7.10 -11.85 2.95
CA THR A 46 8.28 -12.46 2.32
C THR A 46 8.18 -13.99 2.36
N GLU A 47 8.87 -14.66 1.44
CA GLU A 47 8.89 -16.12 1.35
C GLU A 47 9.71 -16.78 2.48
N ALA A 48 9.58 -18.10 2.61
CA ALA A 48 10.31 -18.95 3.56
C ALA A 48 11.84 -18.73 3.48
N PRO A 49 12.60 -18.93 4.58
CA PRO A 49 12.18 -19.54 5.85
C PRO A 49 11.47 -18.58 6.82
N ASN A 50 11.50 -17.27 6.57
CA ASN A 50 10.98 -16.27 7.51
C ASN A 50 9.97 -15.35 6.81
N TYR A 51 8.73 -15.34 7.32
CA TYR A 51 7.62 -14.54 6.79
C TYR A 51 7.58 -13.16 7.46
N PHE A 52 8.13 -12.15 6.80
CA PHE A 52 8.08 -10.75 7.25
C PHE A 52 6.94 -10.00 6.54
N PRO A 53 6.10 -9.27 7.26
CA PRO A 53 5.03 -8.49 6.65
C PRO A 53 5.61 -7.35 5.81
N ILE A 54 5.01 -7.10 4.65
CA ILE A 54 5.51 -6.11 3.68
C ILE A 54 4.66 -4.83 3.80
N PRO A 55 5.25 -3.70 4.25
CA PRO A 55 4.55 -2.42 4.33
C PRO A 55 4.40 -1.75 2.95
N ASP A 56 3.32 -0.97 2.77
CA ASP A 56 3.13 -0.05 1.65
C ASP A 56 3.69 1.34 1.96
N ASN A 57 4.15 2.08 0.94
CA ASN A 57 4.80 3.39 1.06
C ASN A 57 5.94 3.41 2.09
N TYR A 58 6.76 2.37 2.09
CA TYR A 58 7.91 2.22 2.98
C TYR A 58 9.17 2.74 2.30
N THR A 59 10.04 3.43 3.03
CA THR A 59 11.35 3.86 2.52
C THR A 59 12.40 3.90 3.62
N ILE A 60 13.54 3.29 3.34
CA ILE A 60 14.72 3.36 4.20
C ILE A 60 15.96 3.61 3.37
N LYS A 61 16.99 4.16 4.00
CA LYS A 61 18.36 4.10 3.49
C LYS A 61 19.13 3.01 4.21
N THR A 62 19.98 2.31 3.47
CA THR A 62 20.90 1.34 4.05
C THR A 62 22.27 1.42 3.40
N THR A 63 23.28 0.91 4.08
CA THR A 63 24.63 0.78 3.54
C THR A 63 24.80 -0.52 2.77
N TRP A 64 25.28 -0.44 1.54
CA TRP A 64 25.66 -1.56 0.68
C TRP A 64 27.17 -1.62 0.49
N GLY A 65 27.76 -2.81 0.57
CA GLY A 65 29.20 -3.02 0.39
C GLY A 65 29.96 -3.20 1.71
N GLN A 66 31.28 -3.28 1.63
CA GLN A 66 32.14 -3.61 2.77
C GLN A 66 32.96 -2.40 3.23
N ALA A 67 32.92 -2.12 4.52
CA ALA A 67 33.77 -1.13 5.21
C ALA A 67 33.85 0.23 4.47
N ASN A 68 35.05 0.63 4.08
CA ASN A 68 35.36 1.96 3.54
C ASN A 68 34.78 2.22 2.14
N ASN A 69 34.30 1.18 1.46
CA ASN A 69 33.64 1.29 0.15
C ASN A 69 32.12 1.12 0.27
N SER A 70 31.57 1.24 1.49
CA SER A 70 30.12 1.19 1.68
C SER A 70 29.47 2.39 0.99
N ARG A 71 28.46 2.10 0.17
CA ARG A 71 27.64 3.10 -0.51
C ARG A 71 26.27 3.14 0.15
N THR A 72 25.71 4.32 0.28
CA THR A 72 24.32 4.45 0.72
C THR A 72 23.41 4.16 -0.47
N ILE A 73 22.44 3.27 -0.26
CA ILE A 73 21.34 3.03 -1.18
C ILE A 73 20.03 3.38 -0.47
N GLN A 74 19.00 3.62 -1.25
CA GLN A 74 17.64 3.83 -0.76
C GLN A 74 16.75 2.70 -1.27
N CYS A 75 16.05 2.05 -0.35
CA CYS A 75 15.12 0.98 -0.65
C CYS A 75 13.70 1.46 -0.37
N SER A 76 12.81 1.33 -1.35
CA SER A 76 11.42 1.78 -1.27
C SER A 76 10.46 0.67 -1.68
N ILE A 77 9.32 0.60 -1.00
CA ILE A 77 8.25 -0.36 -1.31
C ILE A 77 6.95 0.43 -1.49
N TYR A 78 6.26 0.14 -2.59
CA TYR A 78 4.93 0.69 -2.88
C TYR A 78 4.04 -0.39 -3.47
N TYR A 79 2.73 -0.24 -3.30
CA TYR A 79 1.75 -1.20 -3.82
C TYR A 79 1.09 -0.67 -5.09
N VAL A 80 0.97 -1.56 -6.09
CA VAL A 80 0.17 -1.34 -7.30
C VAL A 80 -0.74 -2.54 -7.44
N GLU A 81 -2.05 -2.31 -7.55
CA GLU A 81 -3.06 -3.38 -7.67
C GLU A 81 -2.92 -4.47 -6.59
N GLU A 82 -2.79 -4.06 -5.33
CA GLU A 82 -2.62 -4.95 -4.16
C GLU A 82 -1.31 -5.76 -4.14
N LYS A 83 -0.39 -5.53 -5.07
CA LYS A 83 0.92 -6.21 -5.14
C LYS A 83 2.08 -5.28 -4.79
N PRO A 84 3.03 -5.74 -3.94
CA PRO A 84 4.19 -4.95 -3.57
C PRO A 84 5.18 -4.86 -4.72
N HIS A 85 5.79 -3.70 -4.85
CA HIS A 85 6.84 -3.39 -5.80
C HIS A 85 8.05 -2.85 -5.06
N TYR A 86 9.23 -3.33 -5.44
CA TYR A 86 10.49 -3.12 -4.74
C TYR A 86 11.42 -2.27 -5.60
N LEU A 87 11.73 -1.08 -5.13
CA LEU A 87 12.59 -0.12 -5.81
C LEU A 87 13.87 0.09 -4.97
N ILE A 88 15.02 0.06 -5.63
CA ILE A 88 16.29 0.42 -5.01
C ILE A 88 16.93 1.52 -5.84
N CYS A 89 17.18 2.67 -5.21
CA CYS A 89 17.93 3.77 -5.80
C CYS A 89 19.36 3.77 -5.27
N PHE A 90 20.35 4.01 -6.14
CA PHE A 90 21.78 3.93 -5.83
C PHE A 90 22.62 4.86 -6.71
N GLY A 91 23.92 4.96 -6.40
CA GLY A 91 24.85 5.89 -7.05
C GLY A 91 24.89 7.25 -6.37
N ASP A 92 25.73 8.14 -6.91
CA ASP A 92 25.84 9.51 -6.39
C ASP A 92 24.49 10.20 -6.51
N ASN A 93 24.00 10.73 -5.39
CA ASN A 93 22.66 11.32 -5.27
C ASN A 93 21.47 10.40 -5.61
N LEU A 94 21.63 9.06 -5.54
CA LEU A 94 20.57 8.07 -5.78
C LEU A 94 19.97 8.14 -7.20
N GLN A 95 20.79 8.50 -8.20
CA GLN A 95 20.35 8.74 -9.57
C GLN A 95 20.00 7.48 -10.38
N TYR A 96 20.53 6.32 -9.98
CA TYR A 96 20.25 5.05 -10.65
C TYR A 96 19.20 4.25 -9.88
N GLN A 97 18.41 3.45 -10.60
CA GLN A 97 17.33 2.66 -10.01
C GLN A 97 17.31 1.23 -10.54
N VAL A 98 17.00 0.27 -9.66
CA VAL A 98 16.56 -1.08 -10.03
C VAL A 98 15.20 -1.36 -9.42
N PHE A 99 14.43 -2.19 -10.10
CA PHE A 99 13.05 -2.47 -9.75
C PHE A 99 12.77 -3.96 -9.86
N SER A 100 11.97 -4.49 -8.93
CA SER A 100 11.36 -5.81 -9.04
C SER A 100 9.91 -5.78 -8.56
N ALA A 101 9.04 -6.48 -9.28
CA ALA A 101 7.67 -6.77 -8.87
C ALA A 101 7.51 -8.15 -8.22
N GLN A 102 8.59 -8.95 -8.18
CA GLN A 102 8.55 -10.34 -7.73
C GLN A 102 8.85 -10.45 -6.24
N SER A 103 10.02 -9.97 -5.81
CA SER A 103 10.45 -10.06 -4.42
C SER A 103 11.54 -9.03 -4.10
N PRO A 104 11.79 -8.74 -2.82
CA PRO A 104 12.91 -7.89 -2.43
C PRO A 104 14.27 -8.55 -2.73
N PHE A 105 14.32 -9.89 -2.82
CA PHE A 105 15.55 -10.61 -3.18
C PHE A 105 15.87 -10.42 -4.66
N ASP A 106 14.87 -10.47 -5.55
CA ASP A 106 15.07 -10.23 -6.98
C ASP A 106 15.59 -8.81 -7.24
N ALA A 107 15.05 -7.80 -6.55
CA ALA A 107 15.58 -6.44 -6.61
C ALA A 107 17.07 -6.38 -6.17
N SER A 108 17.43 -7.11 -5.12
CA SER A 108 18.83 -7.21 -4.66
C SER A 108 19.74 -7.90 -5.68
N VAL A 109 19.25 -8.93 -6.37
CA VAL A 109 19.98 -9.61 -7.45
C VAL A 109 20.22 -8.67 -8.63
N GLU A 110 19.21 -7.89 -9.03
CA GLU A 110 19.37 -6.88 -10.09
C GLU A 110 20.40 -5.81 -9.71
N LEU A 111 20.36 -5.30 -8.46
CA LEU A 111 21.38 -4.39 -7.94
C LEU A 111 22.78 -5.02 -8.00
N HIS A 112 22.89 -6.28 -7.58
CA HIS A 112 24.15 -7.00 -7.51
C HIS A 112 24.79 -7.16 -8.90
N LYS A 113 23.99 -7.50 -9.93
CA LYS A 113 24.46 -7.62 -11.33
C LYS A 113 25.10 -6.33 -11.84
N ILE A 114 24.61 -5.17 -11.39
CA ILE A 114 25.12 -3.86 -11.83
C ILE A 114 26.37 -3.45 -11.04
N ILE A 115 26.37 -3.59 -9.71
CA ILE A 115 27.41 -3.00 -8.86
C ILE A 115 28.60 -3.95 -8.65
N THR A 116 28.36 -5.26 -8.50
CA THR A 116 29.40 -6.25 -8.20
C THR A 116 29.14 -7.57 -8.94
N PRO A 117 29.21 -7.60 -10.27
CA PRO A 117 28.92 -8.80 -11.06
C PRO A 117 29.87 -9.98 -10.76
N ASP A 118 31.03 -9.71 -10.16
CA ASP A 118 32.10 -10.66 -9.84
C ASP A 118 31.90 -11.42 -8.52
N ARG A 119 31.02 -10.95 -7.63
CA ARG A 119 30.75 -11.61 -6.35
C ARG A 119 29.78 -12.78 -6.52
N ARG A 120 30.00 -13.86 -5.74
CA ARG A 120 29.21 -15.11 -5.86
C ARG A 120 27.79 -15.01 -5.30
N THR A 121 27.51 -14.10 -4.37
CA THR A 121 26.24 -14.07 -3.64
C THR A 121 25.69 -12.66 -3.48
N ALA A 122 24.45 -12.48 -3.94
CA ALA A 122 23.66 -11.29 -3.68
C ALA A 122 23.30 -11.19 -2.19
N VAL A 123 23.09 -9.97 -1.72
CA VAL A 123 22.65 -9.73 -0.34
C VAL A 123 21.18 -10.12 -0.19
N SER A 124 20.82 -10.59 1.00
CA SER A 124 19.43 -10.89 1.33
C SER A 124 18.55 -9.66 1.12
N GLY A 125 17.49 -9.79 0.30
CA GLY A 125 16.52 -8.72 0.07
C GLY A 125 15.84 -8.25 1.36
N VAL A 126 15.52 -9.19 2.26
CA VAL A 126 14.97 -8.88 3.59
C VAL A 126 15.85 -7.88 4.34
N HIS A 127 17.15 -8.18 4.43
CA HIS A 127 18.11 -7.31 5.09
C HIS A 127 18.30 -5.99 4.35
N LEU A 128 18.36 -6.04 3.02
CA LEU A 128 18.51 -4.83 2.21
C LEU A 128 17.36 -3.83 2.42
N PHE A 129 16.15 -4.35 2.56
CA PHE A 129 14.94 -3.58 2.83
C PHE A 129 14.64 -3.45 4.33
N GLY A 130 15.50 -3.91 5.24
CA GLY A 130 15.29 -3.79 6.68
C GLY A 130 13.98 -4.41 7.20
N LEU A 131 13.38 -5.37 6.48
CA LEU A 131 12.06 -5.93 6.82
C LEU A 131 12.07 -6.74 8.12
N GLN A 132 13.25 -7.21 8.53
CA GLN A 132 13.46 -7.94 9.78
C GLN A 132 13.49 -7.05 11.03
N LEU A 133 13.53 -5.72 10.87
CA LEU A 133 13.68 -4.79 11.99
C LEU A 133 12.46 -4.83 12.92
N LYS A 134 12.67 -5.26 14.15
CA LYS A 134 11.63 -5.44 15.16
C LYS A 134 11.23 -4.12 15.80
N CYS A 135 12.15 -3.17 15.98
CA CYS A 135 11.85 -1.83 16.50
C CYS A 135 10.79 -1.09 15.66
N ILE A 136 10.88 -1.16 14.32
CA ILE A 136 9.87 -0.57 13.41
C ILE A 136 8.50 -1.22 13.64
N ASN A 137 8.46 -2.56 13.66
CA ASN A 137 7.24 -3.31 13.94
C ASN A 137 6.63 -2.99 15.33
N ARG A 138 7.48 -2.85 16.36
CA ARG A 138 7.05 -2.47 17.72
C ARG A 138 6.45 -1.08 17.73
N ASN A 139 7.09 -0.11 17.08
CA ASN A 139 6.60 1.27 16.98
C ASN A 139 5.27 1.34 16.22
N CYS A 140 5.14 0.60 15.12
CA CYS A 140 3.92 0.49 14.34
C CYS A 140 2.74 -0.12 15.12
N LYS A 141 3.00 -1.11 16.00
CA LYS A 141 1.96 -1.76 16.83
C LYS A 141 1.64 -0.99 18.12
N GLY A 142 2.61 -0.27 18.67
CA GLY A 142 2.50 0.42 19.96
C GLY A 142 1.87 1.81 19.88
N ARG A 143 1.80 2.41 18.69
CA ARG A 143 1.10 3.69 18.49
C ARG A 143 -0.37 3.42 18.17
N PRO A 144 -1.33 3.89 18.98
CA PRO A 144 -2.67 4.15 18.46
C PRO A 144 -2.46 5.09 17.28
N ARG A 145 -2.84 4.65 16.07
CA ARG A 145 -2.75 5.52 14.90
C ARG A 145 -3.65 6.73 15.17
N GLU A 146 -3.06 7.87 15.50
CA GLU A 146 -3.76 9.14 15.41
C GLU A 146 -4.08 9.33 13.94
N LEU A 147 -5.32 9.06 13.60
CA LEU A 147 -5.84 9.32 12.27
C LEU A 147 -5.84 10.83 12.09
N LYS A 148 -5.21 11.30 11.01
CA LYS A 148 -5.34 12.70 10.61
C LYS A 148 -6.83 13.05 10.48
N LEU A 149 -7.16 14.29 10.77
CA LEU A 149 -8.52 14.78 10.58
C LEU A 149 -8.93 14.57 9.10
N HIS A 150 -10.20 14.26 8.85
CA HIS A 150 -10.67 14.02 7.48
C HIS A 150 -10.39 15.22 6.57
N LYS A 151 -10.55 16.46 7.08
CA LYS A 151 -10.22 17.71 6.36
C LYS A 151 -8.75 17.87 5.99
N GLU A 152 -7.83 17.31 6.78
CA GLU A 152 -6.39 17.42 6.57
C GLU A 152 -5.85 16.35 5.61
N SER A 153 -6.67 15.35 5.31
CA SER A 153 -6.31 14.26 4.41
C SER A 153 -6.59 14.60 2.94
N SER A 154 -5.70 14.15 2.04
CA SER A 154 -5.87 14.36 0.59
C SER A 154 -7.17 13.71 0.08
N LYS A 155 -7.75 14.22 -1.01
CA LYS A 155 -8.96 13.64 -1.62
C LYS A 155 -8.80 12.15 -1.93
N THR A 156 -7.64 11.76 -2.45
CA THR A 156 -7.31 10.36 -2.75
C THR A 156 -7.27 9.51 -1.48
N THR A 157 -6.66 10.02 -0.41
CA THR A 157 -6.63 9.35 0.90
C THR A 157 -8.05 9.16 1.44
N GLN A 158 -8.90 10.18 1.36
CA GLN A 158 -10.30 10.11 1.79
C GLN A 158 -11.08 9.02 1.05
N ILE A 159 -10.91 8.93 -0.28
CA ILE A 159 -11.53 7.89 -1.11
C ILE A 159 -11.02 6.49 -0.71
N ASN A 160 -9.72 6.34 -0.50
CA ASN A 160 -9.14 5.05 -0.12
C ASN A 160 -9.61 4.60 1.28
N LEU A 161 -9.76 5.53 2.23
CA LEU A 161 -10.33 5.25 3.54
C LEU A 161 -11.79 4.78 3.41
N ALA A 162 -12.58 5.49 2.59
CA ALA A 162 -13.98 5.14 2.35
C ALA A 162 -14.12 3.74 1.73
N LYS A 163 -13.33 3.43 0.69
CA LYS A 163 -13.27 2.09 0.08
C LYS A 163 -12.79 1.02 1.06
N GLY A 164 -11.82 1.35 1.91
CA GLY A 164 -11.29 0.44 2.92
C GLY A 164 -12.33 0.07 3.98
N LEU A 165 -13.12 1.03 4.44
CA LEU A 165 -14.25 0.79 5.34
C LEU A 165 -15.31 -0.10 4.66
N ALA A 166 -15.72 0.28 3.45
CA ALA A 166 -16.68 -0.48 2.65
C ALA A 166 -16.24 -1.95 2.46
N LYS A 167 -14.97 -2.21 2.14
CA LYS A 167 -14.43 -3.58 2.01
C LYS A 167 -14.51 -4.37 3.32
N LYS A 168 -14.27 -3.73 4.47
CA LYS A 168 -14.42 -4.40 5.77
C LYS A 168 -15.87 -4.78 6.06
N GLU A 169 -16.80 -3.86 5.81
CA GLU A 169 -18.23 -4.11 6.00
C GLU A 169 -18.76 -5.18 5.04
N GLN A 170 -18.27 -5.22 3.80
CA GLN A 170 -18.59 -6.30 2.86
C GLN A 170 -18.18 -7.68 3.42
N VAL A 171 -16.94 -7.80 3.91
CA VAL A 171 -16.46 -9.05 4.50
C VAL A 171 -17.28 -9.42 5.75
N HIS A 172 -17.62 -8.44 6.58
CA HIS A 172 -18.47 -8.67 7.76
C HIS A 172 -19.87 -9.15 7.37
N PHE A 173 -20.48 -8.52 6.37
CA PHE A 173 -21.77 -8.91 5.80
C PHE A 173 -21.71 -10.36 5.27
N GLU A 174 -20.74 -10.68 4.42
CA GLU A 174 -20.58 -12.02 3.83
C GLU A 174 -20.44 -13.11 4.90
N ASN A 175 -19.73 -12.82 5.99
CA ASN A 175 -19.57 -13.75 7.11
C ASN A 175 -20.86 -13.95 7.91
N THR A 176 -21.67 -12.91 8.07
CA THR A 176 -22.91 -12.97 8.86
C THR A 176 -24.10 -13.54 8.09
N ILE A 177 -24.08 -13.59 6.75
CA ILE A 177 -25.18 -14.15 5.93
C ILE A 177 -25.65 -15.52 6.43
N LYS A 178 -24.71 -16.39 6.81
CA LYS A 178 -24.99 -17.78 7.23
C LYS A 178 -25.84 -17.87 8.49
N ASP A 179 -25.83 -16.83 9.33
CA ASP A 179 -26.58 -16.78 10.58
C ASP A 179 -28.04 -16.37 10.35
N PHE A 180 -28.37 -15.79 9.18
CA PHE A 180 -29.69 -15.22 8.89
C PHE A 180 -30.40 -15.85 7.70
N TYR A 181 -29.67 -16.37 6.71
CA TYR A 181 -30.23 -16.88 5.46
C TYR A 181 -29.80 -18.31 5.16
N ASN A 182 -30.61 -19.02 4.36
CA ASN A 182 -30.23 -20.35 3.91
C ASN A 182 -29.03 -20.24 2.96
N PRO A 183 -28.04 -21.15 3.00
CA PRO A 183 -26.92 -21.15 2.06
C PRO A 183 -27.29 -21.25 0.58
N LYS A 184 -28.53 -21.68 0.27
CA LYS A 184 -29.06 -21.70 -1.11
C LYS A 184 -29.58 -20.34 -1.57
N ASP A 185 -29.85 -19.41 -0.66
CA ASP A 185 -30.36 -18.09 -1.00
C ASP A 185 -29.22 -17.19 -1.48
N ARG A 186 -29.45 -16.47 -2.58
CA ARG A 186 -28.48 -15.52 -3.11
C ARG A 186 -28.62 -14.18 -2.41
N VAL A 187 -27.82 -13.98 -1.37
CA VAL A 187 -27.73 -12.71 -0.62
C VAL A 187 -26.52 -11.92 -1.09
N VAL A 188 -26.71 -10.64 -1.44
CA VAL A 188 -25.66 -9.77 -2.00
C VAL A 188 -25.79 -8.38 -1.41
N LEU A 189 -24.69 -7.84 -0.88
CA LEU A 189 -24.57 -6.43 -0.52
C LEU A 189 -24.39 -5.61 -1.80
N LYS A 190 -25.27 -4.64 -2.05
CA LYS A 190 -25.25 -3.86 -3.31
C LYS A 190 -24.46 -2.57 -3.20
N ALA A 191 -24.62 -1.84 -2.10
CA ALA A 191 -23.92 -0.60 -1.83
C ALA A 191 -23.91 -0.31 -0.32
N ILE A 192 -23.00 0.56 0.10
CA ILE A 192 -22.98 1.19 1.43
C ILE A 192 -22.94 2.70 1.24
N ASP A 193 -23.82 3.38 1.96
CA ASP A 193 -23.88 4.83 2.08
C ASP A 193 -23.49 5.26 3.48
N PHE A 194 -22.60 6.24 3.58
CA PHE A 194 -22.20 6.81 4.86
C PHE A 194 -21.65 8.22 4.69
N THR A 195 -21.67 8.97 5.78
CA THR A 195 -21.14 10.32 5.84
C THR A 195 -19.90 10.39 6.72
N VAL A 196 -18.93 11.19 6.29
CA VAL A 196 -17.81 11.62 7.14
C VAL A 196 -17.83 13.14 7.15
N GLU A 197 -18.15 13.71 8.30
CA GLU A 197 -18.50 15.14 8.43
C GLU A 197 -19.65 15.51 7.48
N ASN A 198 -19.43 16.46 6.56
CA ASN A 198 -20.42 16.94 5.60
C ASN A 198 -20.25 16.31 4.21
N LYS A 199 -19.45 15.24 4.08
CA LYS A 199 -19.26 14.53 2.81
C LYS A 199 -19.93 13.17 2.84
N GLU A 200 -20.73 12.92 1.83
CA GLU A 200 -21.38 11.65 1.59
C GLU A 200 -20.52 10.75 0.71
N TYR A 201 -20.49 9.47 1.04
CA TYR A 201 -19.80 8.41 0.30
C TYR A 201 -20.81 7.33 -0.08
N HIS A 202 -20.93 7.09 -1.38
CA HIS A 202 -21.67 5.97 -1.96
C HIS A 202 -20.67 4.96 -2.53
N VAL A 203 -20.60 3.77 -1.94
CA VAL A 203 -19.71 2.69 -2.40
C VAL A 203 -20.54 1.50 -2.85
N THR A 204 -20.52 1.20 -4.15
CA THR A 204 -21.21 0.04 -4.74
C THR A 204 -20.32 -1.20 -4.77
N PHE A 205 -20.92 -2.37 -4.57
CA PHE A 205 -20.23 -3.67 -4.62
C PHE A 205 -20.74 -4.50 -5.80
N GLY A 206 -19.79 -5.06 -6.55
CA GLY A 206 -20.02 -5.83 -7.77
C GLY A 206 -19.36 -5.20 -8.99
N ASP A 207 -19.16 -6.00 -10.04
CA ASP A 207 -18.70 -5.48 -11.32
C ASP A 207 -19.70 -4.44 -11.81
N GLU A 208 -19.23 -3.20 -11.96
CA GLU A 208 -19.97 -2.18 -12.72
C GLU A 208 -20.22 -2.79 -14.09
N ASN A 209 -21.45 -3.24 -14.34
CA ASN A 209 -21.80 -3.79 -15.64
C ASN A 209 -21.64 -2.66 -16.65
N TYR A 210 -20.53 -2.67 -17.40
CA TYR A 210 -20.15 -1.64 -18.35
C TYR A 210 -21.32 -1.30 -19.29
N VAL A 211 -22.12 -2.31 -19.65
CA VAL A 211 -23.34 -2.16 -20.44
C VAL A 211 -24.39 -1.30 -19.73
N LYS A 212 -24.67 -1.53 -18.44
CA LYS A 212 -25.62 -0.72 -17.66
C LYS A 212 -25.13 0.70 -17.45
N LYS A 213 -23.82 0.90 -17.26
CA LYS A 213 -23.22 2.24 -17.15
C LYS A 213 -23.36 3.01 -18.46
N LYS A 214 -23.05 2.36 -19.57
CA LYS A 214 -23.23 2.92 -20.92
C LYS A 214 -24.70 3.22 -21.22
N GLN A 215 -25.62 2.32 -20.87
CA GLN A 215 -27.06 2.56 -21.01
C GLN A 215 -27.53 3.74 -20.15
N LYS A 216 -27.08 3.85 -18.89
CA LYS A 216 -27.43 4.98 -18.01
C LYS A 216 -26.93 6.32 -18.58
N LEU A 217 -25.70 6.35 -19.11
CA LEU A 217 -25.14 7.52 -19.78
C LEU A 217 -25.93 7.88 -21.05
N GLN A 218 -26.26 6.88 -21.87
CA GLN A 218 -27.06 7.06 -23.08
C GLN A 218 -28.49 7.55 -22.78
N SER A 219 -29.13 7.06 -21.73
CA SER A 219 -30.46 7.54 -21.31
C SER A 219 -30.42 8.98 -20.82
N ILE A 220 -29.33 9.41 -20.17
CA ILE A 220 -29.18 10.78 -19.71
C ILE A 220 -28.91 11.73 -20.89
N ALA A 221 -28.04 11.34 -21.84
CA ALA A 221 -27.84 12.07 -23.08
C ALA A 221 -29.15 12.19 -23.88
N TYR A 222 -29.92 11.10 -23.98
CA TYR A 222 -31.24 11.10 -24.61
C TYR A 222 -32.21 12.10 -23.97
N VAL A 223 -32.29 12.17 -22.63
CA VAL A 223 -33.17 13.11 -21.93
C VAL A 223 -32.73 14.56 -22.13
N GLN A 224 -31.41 14.83 -22.18
CA GLN A 224 -30.88 16.16 -22.52
C GLN A 224 -31.28 16.57 -23.95
N ASP A 225 -31.17 15.64 -24.90
CA ASP A 225 -31.39 15.92 -26.33
C ASP A 225 -32.88 15.99 -26.73
N LEU A 226 -33.74 15.13 -26.16
CA LEU A 226 -35.16 15.01 -26.56
C LEU A 226 -36.14 15.74 -25.65
N GLU A 227 -35.86 15.86 -24.36
CA GLU A 227 -36.72 16.60 -23.42
C GLU A 227 -36.25 18.05 -23.18
N ASN A 228 -35.22 18.51 -23.90
CA ASN A 228 -34.69 19.87 -23.84
C ASN A 228 -34.31 20.31 -22.41
N ILE A 229 -33.83 19.39 -21.56
CA ILE A 229 -33.26 19.80 -20.27
C ILE A 229 -32.03 20.68 -20.56
N PRO A 230 -32.07 21.97 -20.22
CA PRO A 230 -30.94 22.83 -20.49
C PRO A 230 -29.72 22.33 -19.70
N ARG A 231 -28.55 22.44 -20.33
CA ARG A 231 -27.31 21.88 -19.80
C ARG A 231 -26.98 22.41 -18.38
N ASP A 232 -27.32 23.67 -18.09
CA ASP A 232 -27.17 24.28 -16.78
C ASP A 232 -28.10 23.66 -15.72
N ALA A 233 -29.35 23.34 -16.07
CA ALA A 233 -30.30 22.68 -15.20
C ALA A 233 -29.83 21.27 -14.82
N TYR A 234 -29.27 20.53 -15.78
CA TYR A 234 -28.63 19.24 -15.49
C TYR A 234 -27.43 19.39 -14.54
N LEU A 235 -26.59 20.40 -14.78
CA LEU A 235 -25.45 20.70 -13.91
C LEU A 235 -25.87 20.99 -12.47
N HIS A 236 -26.97 21.75 -12.28
CA HIS A 236 -27.54 22.01 -10.97
C HIS A 236 -28.07 20.74 -10.30
N LEU A 237 -28.81 19.90 -11.04
CA LEU A 237 -29.31 18.61 -10.53
C LEU A 237 -28.17 17.65 -10.15
N ALA A 238 -27.17 17.48 -11.01
CA ALA A 238 -26.03 16.61 -10.77
C ALA A 238 -25.04 17.14 -9.70
N ALA A 239 -25.15 18.43 -9.34
CA ALA A 239 -24.41 18.99 -8.21
C ALA A 239 -25.05 18.61 -6.86
N VAL A 240 -26.36 18.39 -6.84
CA VAL A 240 -27.12 18.06 -5.64
C VAL A 240 -27.24 16.54 -5.45
N GLU A 241 -27.42 15.79 -6.53
CA GLU A 241 -27.62 14.34 -6.48
C GLU A 241 -26.33 13.59 -6.86
N SER A 242 -25.68 12.97 -5.87
CA SER A 242 -24.38 12.31 -6.04
C SER A 242 -24.44 11.04 -6.91
N ILE A 243 -25.65 10.48 -7.10
CA ILE A 243 -25.92 9.29 -7.92
C ILE A 243 -25.96 9.61 -9.43
N LEU A 244 -26.06 10.89 -9.79
CA LEU A 244 -26.04 11.34 -11.18
C LEU A 244 -24.59 11.47 -11.71
N PRO A 245 -24.30 10.95 -12.92
CA PRO A 245 -23.00 11.13 -13.55
C PRO A 245 -22.73 12.60 -13.86
N ARG A 246 -21.47 13.01 -13.68
CA ARG A 246 -21.04 14.37 -14.03
C ARG A 246 -21.03 14.54 -15.55
N GLU A 247 -21.25 15.78 -16.01
CA GLU A 247 -21.38 16.13 -17.43
C GLU A 247 -20.26 15.57 -18.33
N TYR A 248 -19.01 15.60 -17.87
CA TYR A 248 -17.86 15.07 -18.63
C TYR A 248 -17.94 13.56 -18.91
N ALA A 249 -18.81 12.82 -18.23
CA ALA A 249 -19.01 11.39 -18.45
C ALA A 249 -20.13 11.09 -19.47
N ILE A 250 -20.90 12.11 -19.88
CA ILE A 250 -22.11 11.98 -20.72
C ILE A 250 -21.83 12.33 -22.19
N SER A 251 -20.65 12.92 -22.49
CA SER A 251 -20.20 13.25 -23.85
C SER A 251 -19.58 12.07 -24.60
#